data_AF-A0A954HL61-F1
#
_entry.id   AF-A0A954HL61-F1
#
_cell.length_a   1.000
_cell.length_b   1.000
_cell.length_c   1.000
_cell.angle_alpha   90.00
_cell.angle_beta   90.00
_cell.angle_gamma   90.00
#
_symmetry.space_group_name_H-M   'P 1'
#
loop_
_entity.id
_entity.type
_entity.pdbx_description
1 polymer ?
#
loop_
_entity_poly.entity_id
_entity_poly.type
_entity_poly.pdbx_seq_one_letter_code
_entity_poly.pdbx_strand_id
1 'polypeptide(L)'
;LFEDPRPLTEKPSSKYPFILLTGRGSASQWHTQTRTSKSAVLRKLYPEQPFVELSPVDAKSLGVVQNDQVLVSSQRGKMVATAFLTHNVQPGQIFIPMHYEATNRLTDAVFDPYSKQPSYKSCAVAVAPIGAVPARK
;
A
#
# COMPACT_ATOMS: atom_id res chain seq x y z
N LEU A 1 -7.00 13.43 32.59
CA LEU A 1 -5.61 13.21 32.16
C LEU A 1 -5.61 13.11 30.64
N PHE A 2 -4.91 14.00 29.96
CA PHE A 2 -4.62 13.87 28.53
C PHE A 2 -3.11 13.76 28.40
N GLU A 3 -2.64 12.84 27.55
CA GLU A 3 -1.23 12.75 27.17
C GLU A 3 -1.02 13.47 25.85
N ASP A 4 0.20 13.95 25.63
CA ASP A 4 0.58 14.51 24.34
C ASP A 4 0.58 13.44 23.24
N PRO A 5 0.18 13.78 22.00
CA PRO A 5 0.27 12.86 20.87
C PRO A 5 1.69 12.35 20.68
N ARG A 6 1.82 11.03 20.57
CA ARG A 6 3.12 10.42 20.31
C ARG A 6 3.53 10.65 18.85
N PRO A 7 4.83 10.89 18.59
CA PRO A 7 5.31 10.99 17.23
C PRO A 7 5.16 9.65 16.50
N LEU A 8 5.12 9.70 15.17
CA LEU A 8 5.23 8.51 14.33
C LEU A 8 6.52 7.75 14.68
N THR A 9 6.39 6.46 15.01
CA THR A 9 7.53 5.56 15.25
C THR A 9 8.37 5.38 14.00
N GLU A 10 7.73 5.36 12.82
CA GLU A 10 8.40 5.20 11.54
C GLU A 10 8.12 6.38 10.60
N LYS A 11 8.97 7.41 10.70
CA LYS A 11 8.92 8.57 9.80
C LYS A 11 9.59 8.22 8.45
N PRO A 12 9.14 8.85 7.35
CA PRO A 12 9.86 8.80 6.08
C PRO A 12 11.32 9.19 6.23
N SER A 13 12.18 8.54 5.45
CA SER A 13 13.62 8.77 5.42
C SER A 13 14.12 8.78 3.98
N SER A 14 15.39 9.11 3.75
CA SER A 14 16.00 9.03 2.42
C SER A 14 15.92 7.62 1.80
N LYS A 15 15.94 6.56 2.62
CA LYS A 15 15.83 5.17 2.17
C LYS A 15 14.39 4.73 1.92
N TYR A 16 13.43 5.29 2.66
CA TYR A 16 12.01 4.97 2.59
C TYR A 16 11.20 6.28 2.58
N PRO A 17 11.12 6.97 1.44
CA PRO A 17 10.66 8.36 1.38
C PRO A 17 9.13 8.52 1.40
N PHE A 18 8.37 7.43 1.26
CA PHE A 18 6.91 7.49 1.19
C PHE A 18 6.24 7.03 2.48
N ILE A 19 5.07 7.61 2.79
CA ILE A 19 4.15 7.09 3.80
C ILE A 19 3.18 6.12 3.14
N LEU A 20 3.16 4.87 3.60
CA LEU A 20 2.15 3.88 3.24
C LEU A 20 0.86 4.11 4.03
N LEU A 21 -0.19 4.42 3.30
CA LEU A 21 -1.57 4.35 3.74
C LEU A 21 -2.16 2.99 3.36
N THR A 22 -2.96 2.42 4.26
CA THR A 22 -3.70 1.18 3.99
C THR A 22 -5.19 1.41 4.19
N GLY A 23 -6.03 0.64 3.52
CA GLY A 23 -7.47 0.74 3.72
C GLY A 23 -8.25 -0.28 2.92
N ARG A 24 -9.55 -0.04 2.77
CA ARG A 24 -10.40 -0.85 1.89
C ARG A 24 -10.21 -0.37 0.46
N GLY A 25 -10.05 -1.32 -0.46
CA GLY A 25 -9.85 -1.02 -1.88
C GLY A 25 -11.19 -0.86 -2.59
N SER A 26 -11.82 -1.98 -2.93
CA SER A 26 -13.12 -2.01 -3.58
C SER A 26 -14.25 -2.29 -2.59
N ALA A 27 -15.47 -1.87 -2.95
CA ALA A 27 -16.68 -2.26 -2.21
C ALA A 27 -16.99 -3.77 -2.31
N SER A 28 -16.40 -4.46 -3.29
CA SER A 28 -16.56 -5.90 -3.55
C SER A 28 -15.59 -6.78 -2.73
N GLN A 29 -14.63 -6.19 -2.00
CA GLN A 29 -13.73 -6.88 -1.08
C GLN A 29 -14.09 -6.63 0.39
N TRP A 30 -14.09 -7.70 1.21
CA TRP A 30 -14.36 -7.60 2.65
C TRP A 30 -13.26 -8.26 3.49
N HIS A 31 -12.61 -7.46 4.34
CA HIS A 31 -11.49 -7.88 5.21
C HIS A 31 -10.48 -8.79 4.48
N THR A 32 -10.16 -9.95 5.03
CA THR A 32 -9.22 -10.94 4.50
C THR A 32 -9.84 -11.83 3.41
N GLN A 33 -10.99 -11.42 2.85
CA GLN A 33 -11.68 -12.08 1.75
C GLN A 33 -12.14 -13.52 2.03
N THR A 34 -12.21 -13.96 3.28
CA THR A 34 -12.65 -15.33 3.66
C THR A 34 -14.07 -15.68 3.21
N ARG A 35 -14.89 -14.65 2.94
CA ARG A 35 -16.24 -14.78 2.37
C ARG A 35 -16.32 -14.29 0.92
N THR A 36 -15.87 -13.07 0.64
CA THR A 36 -16.08 -12.43 -0.67
C THR A 36 -15.29 -13.10 -1.80
N SER A 37 -14.16 -13.74 -1.52
CA SER A 37 -13.42 -14.51 -2.54
C SER A 37 -14.19 -15.71 -3.07
N LYS A 38 -15.16 -16.25 -2.30
CA LYS A 38 -15.98 -17.39 -2.71
C LYS A 38 -17.08 -17.01 -3.71
N SER A 39 -17.38 -15.71 -3.88
CA SER A 39 -18.37 -15.24 -4.85
C SER A 39 -17.71 -14.97 -6.19
N ALA A 40 -18.08 -15.74 -7.21
CA ALA A 40 -17.60 -15.52 -8.58
C ALA A 40 -18.00 -14.15 -9.14
N VAL A 41 -19.14 -13.60 -8.70
CA VAL A 41 -19.59 -12.26 -9.11
C VAL A 41 -18.67 -11.19 -8.50
N LEU A 42 -18.42 -11.25 -7.19
CA LEU A 42 -17.60 -10.24 -6.51
C LEU A 42 -16.15 -10.25 -7.01
N ARG A 43 -15.59 -11.43 -7.29
CA ARG A 43 -14.23 -11.57 -7.83
C ARG A 43 -13.99 -10.82 -9.15
N LYS A 44 -15.03 -10.63 -9.96
CA LYS A 44 -14.93 -9.87 -11.23
C LYS A 44 -14.89 -8.36 -11.02
N LEU A 45 -15.17 -7.88 -9.81
CA LEU A 45 -15.35 -6.46 -9.49
C LEU A 45 -14.15 -5.85 -8.75
N TYR A 46 -13.02 -6.55 -8.65
CA TYR A 46 -11.80 -6.02 -8.04
C TYR A 46 -10.54 -6.58 -8.70
N PRO A 47 -9.40 -5.87 -8.64
CA PRO A 47 -8.13 -6.38 -9.17
C PRO A 47 -7.65 -7.60 -8.37
N GLU A 48 -7.41 -8.71 -9.05
CA GLU A 48 -6.88 -9.93 -8.41
C GLU A 48 -5.45 -9.72 -7.89
N GLN A 49 -4.64 -9.01 -8.68
CA GLN A 49 -3.28 -8.65 -8.29
C GLN A 49 -3.25 -7.41 -7.40
N PRO A 50 -2.32 -7.33 -6.43
CA PRO A 50 -2.13 -6.13 -5.64
C PRO A 50 -1.84 -4.92 -6.53
N PHE A 51 -2.38 -3.77 -6.16
CA PHE A 51 -2.09 -2.49 -6.79
C PHE A 51 -1.66 -1.47 -5.73
N VAL A 52 -0.93 -0.46 -6.19
CA VAL A 52 -0.51 0.68 -5.38
C VAL A 52 -0.96 1.95 -6.06
N GLU A 53 -1.70 2.77 -5.32
CA GLU A 53 -2.09 4.10 -5.78
C GLU A 53 -0.93 5.08 -5.57
N LEU A 54 -0.58 5.81 -6.63
CA LEU A 54 0.52 6.78 -6.65
C LEU A 54 0.03 8.12 -7.20
N SER A 55 0.53 9.21 -6.62
CA SER A 55 0.37 10.53 -7.22
C SER A 55 1.08 10.59 -8.57
N PRO A 56 0.51 11.22 -9.62
CA PRO A 56 1.20 11.44 -10.89
C PRO A 56 2.53 12.21 -10.75
N VAL A 57 2.66 13.05 -9.71
CA VAL A 57 3.90 13.79 -9.41
C VAL A 57 5.02 12.84 -8.99
N ASP A 58 4.71 11.92 -8.07
CA ASP A 58 5.67 10.92 -7.60
C ASP A 58 5.99 9.91 -8.69
N ALA A 59 4.97 9.45 -9.42
CA ALA A 59 5.15 8.52 -10.53
C ALA A 59 6.08 9.08 -11.61
N LYS A 60 5.94 10.37 -11.96
CA LYS A 60 6.85 11.06 -12.87
C LYS A 60 8.30 11.07 -12.34
N SER A 61 8.47 11.34 -11.05
CA SER A 61 9.79 11.36 -10.40
C SER A 61 10.43 9.97 -10.33
N LEU A 62 9.61 8.93 -10.23
CA LEU A 62 10.03 7.52 -10.20
C LEU A 62 10.20 6.90 -11.61
N GLY A 63 9.78 7.59 -12.68
CA GLY A 63 9.78 7.04 -14.04
C GLY A 63 8.77 5.89 -14.23
N VAL A 64 7.67 5.89 -13.47
CA VAL A 64 6.63 4.86 -13.47
C VAL A 64 5.41 5.38 -14.23
N VAL A 65 4.83 4.56 -15.10
CA VAL A 65 3.56 4.87 -15.77
C VAL A 65 2.41 4.00 -15.25
N GLN A 66 1.19 4.34 -15.66
CA GLN A 66 0.00 3.56 -15.34
C GLN A 66 0.19 2.09 -15.73
N ASN A 67 -0.19 1.19 -14.82
CA ASN A 67 -0.11 -0.27 -14.95
C ASN A 67 1.30 -0.89 -14.92
N ASP A 68 2.36 -0.13 -14.70
CA ASP A 68 3.70 -0.70 -14.50
C ASP A 68 3.75 -1.57 -13.24
N GLN A 69 4.62 -2.59 -13.25
CA GLN A 69 4.94 -3.33 -12.03
C GLN A 69 5.99 -2.58 -11.22
N VAL A 70 5.69 -2.35 -9.95
CA VAL A 70 6.61 -1.69 -9.01
C VAL A 70 6.87 -2.58 -7.79
N LEU A 71 8.09 -2.47 -7.27
CA LEU A 71 8.48 -3.06 -6.00
C LEU A 71 8.23 -2.03 -4.90
N VAL A 72 7.33 -2.36 -3.98
CA VAL A 72 7.13 -1.60 -2.75
C VAL A 72 7.87 -2.30 -1.63
N SER A 73 8.72 -1.58 -0.91
CA SER A 73 9.56 -2.15 0.14
C SER A 73 9.55 -1.30 1.40
N SER A 74 9.69 -1.94 2.55
CA SER A 74 9.80 -1.32 3.87
C SER A 74 11.00 -1.93 4.61
N GLN A 75 11.21 -1.59 5.88
CA GLN A 75 12.24 -2.25 6.69
C GLN A 75 11.93 -3.73 6.94
N ARG A 76 10.66 -4.13 6.86
CA ARG A 76 10.19 -5.46 7.26
C ARG A 76 9.99 -6.42 6.09
N GLY A 77 9.78 -5.89 4.88
CA GLY A 77 9.48 -6.73 3.74
C GLY A 77 9.33 -5.96 2.44
N LYS A 78 8.93 -6.69 1.40
CA LYS A 78 8.68 -6.14 0.06
C LYS A 78 7.53 -6.87 -0.61
N MET A 79 6.85 -6.20 -1.52
CA MET A 79 5.81 -6.76 -2.37
C MET A 79 5.86 -6.14 -3.76
N VAL A 80 5.35 -6.88 -4.74
CA VAL A 80 5.13 -6.37 -6.09
C VAL A 80 3.68 -5.92 -6.20
N ALA A 81 3.45 -4.78 -6.84
CA ALA A 81 2.13 -4.24 -7.09
C ALA A 81 2.07 -3.55 -8.46
N THR A 82 0.89 -3.53 -9.05
CA THR A 82 0.60 -2.73 -10.24
C THR A 82 0.40 -1.27 -9.87
N ALA A 83 1.10 -0.35 -10.53
CA ALA A 83 0.95 1.09 -10.31
C ALA A 83 -0.40 1.60 -10.85
N PHE A 84 -1.13 2.30 -9.99
CA PHE A 84 -2.38 2.99 -10.33
C PHE A 84 -2.21 4.49 -10.04
N LEU A 85 -2.00 5.28 -11.08
CA LEU A 85 -1.81 6.73 -10.95
C LEU A 85 -3.15 7.40 -10.71
N THR A 86 -3.23 8.19 -9.64
CA THR A 86 -4.46 8.87 -9.24
C THR A 86 -4.17 10.15 -8.45
N HIS A 87 -5.06 11.13 -8.57
CA HIS A 87 -4.99 12.37 -7.79
C HIS A 87 -5.58 12.23 -6.37
N ASN A 88 -6.09 11.05 -6.00
CA ASN A 88 -6.68 10.78 -4.69
C ASN A 88 -5.64 10.64 -3.58
N VAL A 89 -4.37 10.38 -3.94
CA VAL A 89 -3.27 10.24 -2.99
C VAL A 89 -2.32 11.43 -3.15
N GLN A 90 -1.92 12.02 -2.02
CA GLN A 90 -1.03 13.18 -2.01
C GLN A 90 0.40 12.78 -2.39
N PRO A 91 1.19 13.69 -3.01
CA PRO A 91 2.62 13.48 -3.19
C PRO A 91 3.31 13.12 -1.87
N GLY A 92 4.22 12.15 -1.90
CA GLY A 92 4.89 11.59 -0.71
C GLY A 92 4.07 10.54 0.05
N GLN A 93 2.86 10.22 -0.40
CA GLN A 93 2.02 9.16 0.16
C GLN A 93 1.70 8.12 -0.93
N ILE A 94 1.52 6.87 -0.51
CA ILE A 94 1.04 5.80 -1.38
C ILE A 94 -0.10 5.05 -0.68
N PHE A 95 -1.02 4.47 -1.43
CA PHE A 95 -2.09 3.66 -0.85
C PHE A 95 -2.09 2.24 -1.41
N ILE A 96 -2.20 1.25 -0.50
CA ILE A 96 -2.36 -0.16 -0.87
C ILE A 96 -3.53 -0.75 -0.08
N PRO A 97 -4.51 -1.38 -0.74
CA PRO A 97 -5.59 -2.06 -0.03
C PRO A 97 -5.09 -3.15 0.91
N MET A 98 -5.70 -3.23 2.10
CA MET A 98 -5.39 -4.25 3.11
C MET A 98 -5.88 -5.66 2.74
N HIS A 99 -6.65 -5.79 1.65
CA HIS A 99 -7.26 -7.06 1.23
C HIS A 99 -6.23 -8.05 0.67
N TYR A 100 -5.07 -7.55 0.26
CA TYR A 100 -3.96 -8.36 -0.21
C TYR A 100 -3.07 -8.72 0.99
N GLU A 101 -2.83 -10.01 1.21
CA GLU A 101 -2.02 -10.52 2.34
C GLU A 101 -0.63 -9.85 2.41
N ALA A 102 -0.05 -9.54 1.24
CA ALA A 102 1.25 -8.91 1.13
C ALA A 102 1.33 -7.52 1.76
N THR A 103 0.23 -6.78 1.87
CA THR A 103 0.20 -5.39 2.39
C THR A 103 0.69 -5.32 3.83
N ASN A 104 0.21 -6.21 4.70
CA ASN A 104 0.59 -6.22 6.12
C ASN A 104 2.06 -6.61 6.34
N ARG A 105 2.73 -7.21 5.35
CA ARG A 105 4.18 -7.50 5.43
C ARG A 105 5.03 -6.22 5.38
N LEU A 106 4.45 -5.11 4.95
CA LEU A 106 5.12 -3.81 4.91
C LEU A 106 4.98 -3.04 6.24
N THR A 107 3.93 -3.31 7.01
CA THR A 107 3.51 -2.46 8.14
C THR A 107 4.31 -2.70 9.41
N ASP A 108 4.46 -1.67 10.22
CA ASP A 108 5.21 -1.69 11.48
C ASP A 108 4.41 -2.38 12.60
N ALA A 109 5.08 -3.23 13.39
CA ALA A 109 4.47 -4.01 14.46
C ALA A 109 4.44 -3.24 15.79
N VAL A 110 4.04 -1.97 15.72
CA VAL A 110 3.88 -1.08 16.88
C VAL A 110 2.42 -1.06 17.30
N PHE A 111 2.18 -1.20 18.60
CA PHE A 111 0.85 -1.25 19.20
C PHE A 111 0.67 -0.10 20.19
N ASP A 112 -0.51 0.50 20.15
CA ASP A 112 -0.92 1.46 21.18
C ASP A 112 -0.97 0.77 22.56
N PRO A 113 -0.33 1.31 23.61
CA PRO A 113 -0.24 0.60 24.89
C PRO A 113 -1.58 0.49 25.62
N TYR A 114 -2.58 1.31 25.28
CA TYR A 114 -3.89 1.32 25.93
C TYR A 114 -4.84 0.34 25.25
N SER A 115 -5.10 0.56 23.96
CA SER A 115 -6.06 -0.20 23.15
C SER A 115 -5.48 -1.48 22.55
N LYS A 116 -4.15 -1.63 22.54
CA LYS A 116 -3.43 -2.70 21.85
C LYS A 116 -3.68 -2.75 20.35
N GLN A 117 -4.12 -1.63 19.75
CA GLN A 117 -4.33 -1.54 18.31
C GLN A 117 -3.01 -1.31 17.57
N PRO A 118 -2.79 -1.99 16.43
CA PRO A 118 -1.58 -1.83 15.62
C PRO A 118 -1.58 -0.55 14.76
N SER A 119 -0.40 -0.03 14.47
CA SER A 119 -0.19 1.12 13.57
C SER A 119 -0.10 0.70 12.09
N TYR A 120 -1.24 0.62 11.41
CA TYR A 120 -1.30 0.22 9.99
C TYR A 120 -1.38 1.38 8.99
N LYS A 121 -1.53 2.63 9.45
CA LYS A 121 -1.85 3.79 8.61
C LYS A 121 -0.70 4.75 8.38
N SER A 122 0.50 4.40 8.86
CA SER A 122 1.68 5.22 8.69
C SER A 122 2.93 4.35 8.82
N CYS A 123 3.41 3.83 7.69
CA CYS A 123 4.66 3.09 7.62
C CYS A 123 5.54 3.66 6.52
N ALA A 124 6.84 3.79 6.77
CA ALA A 124 7.76 4.31 5.77
C ALA A 124 8.09 3.22 4.73
N VAL A 125 7.97 3.57 3.45
CA VAL A 125 8.23 2.65 2.33
C VAL A 125 8.98 3.34 1.19
N ALA A 126 9.56 2.52 0.32
CA ALA A 126 10.15 2.92 -0.96
C ALA A 126 9.43 2.23 -2.10
N VAL A 127 9.33 2.91 -3.24
CA VAL A 127 8.76 2.40 -4.48
C VAL A 127 9.84 2.44 -5.55
N ALA A 128 10.02 1.36 -6.28
CA ALA A 128 10.95 1.28 -7.39
C ALA A 128 10.33 0.54 -8.59
N PRO A 129 10.57 0.97 -9.83
CA PRO A 129 10.14 0.21 -11.00
C PRO A 129 10.81 -1.16 -11.04
N ILE A 130 10.04 -2.19 -11.36
CA ILE A 130 10.59 -3.51 -11.72
C ILE A 130 10.73 -3.46 -13.24
N GLY A 131 11.97 -3.56 -13.74
CA GLY A 131 12.27 -3.43 -15.16
C GLY A 131 11.23 -4.13 -16.04
N ALA A 132 10.75 -3.42 -17.08
CA ALA A 132 9.58 -3.79 -17.86
C ALA A 132 9.55 -5.28 -18.22
N VAL A 133 8.59 -6.02 -17.67
CA VAL A 133 8.24 -7.34 -18.21
C VAL A 133 7.49 -7.06 -19.51
N PRO A 134 8.02 -7.41 -20.70
CA PRO A 134 7.33 -7.16 -21.95
C PRO A 134 5.96 -7.86 -21.89
N ALA A 135 4.90 -7.12 -22.25
CA ALA A 135 3.55 -7.65 -22.31
C ALA A 135 3.55 -8.94 -23.14
N ARG A 136 3.05 -10.04 -22.56
CA ARG A 136 2.84 -11.27 -23.34
C ARG A 136 1.84 -10.94 -24.46
N LYS A 137 2.28 -11.14 -25.70
CA LYS A 137 1.43 -11.20 -26.88
C LYS A 137 0.43 -12.35 -26.75
#